data_AF-A0A811LFP4-F1
#
_entry.id   AF-A0A811LFP4-F1
#
_cell.length_a   1.000
_cell.length_b   1.000
_cell.length_c   1.000
_cell.angle_alpha   90.00
_cell.angle_beta   90.00
_cell.angle_gamma   90.00
#
_symmetry.space_group_name_H-M   'P 1'
#
loop_
_entity.id
_entity.type
_entity.pdbx_description
1 polymer ?
#
loop_
_entity_poly.entity_id
_entity_poly.type
_entity_poly.pdbx_seq_one_letter_code
_entity_poly.pdbx_strand_id
1 'polypeptide(L)'
;MAFDEMDKQNFTVCGRLHLKPAARIVSLCLLCFVFVDFIFSFGRSTAAMFYSWMSACFSIGIYGALVYAVFKEKRMFMLPYLIFQTVFVAFLCLILLIFTIGAMFSNELMRKLSKDIGALDEAADMEEQTKEYHAFVIFFFVFLSLFMCCQTYFLTIIYRFFIFLRDRESSFNFNVDNDFQLSE
;
A
#
# COMPACT_ATOMS: atom_id res chain seq x y z
N MET A 1 -17.58 -8.42 -30.91
CA MET A 1 -16.21 -7.84 -30.93
C MET A 1 -15.94 -6.84 -29.81
N ALA A 2 -16.95 -6.27 -29.12
CA ALA A 2 -16.73 -5.39 -27.95
C ALA A 2 -16.29 -6.11 -26.65
N PHE A 3 -16.48 -7.44 -26.56
CA PHE A 3 -16.05 -8.24 -25.40
C PHE A 3 -14.53 -8.40 -25.28
N ASP A 4 -13.80 -8.33 -26.40
CA ASP A 4 -12.33 -8.53 -26.45
C ASP A 4 -11.54 -7.29 -25.97
N GLU A 5 -12.10 -6.08 -26.09
CA GLU A 5 -11.45 -4.86 -25.59
C GLU A 5 -11.56 -4.69 -24.08
N MET A 6 -12.68 -5.13 -23.48
CA MET A 6 -12.82 -5.17 -22.01
C MET A 6 -11.92 -6.23 -21.37
N ASP A 7 -11.62 -7.33 -22.06
CA ASP A 7 -10.78 -8.40 -21.51
C ASP A 7 -9.30 -7.98 -21.42
N LYS A 8 -8.82 -7.19 -22.39
CA LYS A 8 -7.46 -6.61 -22.35
C LYS A 8 -7.25 -5.60 -21.20
N GLN A 9 -8.31 -4.93 -20.73
CA GLN A 9 -8.24 -4.03 -19.57
C GLN A 9 -8.18 -4.78 -18.22
N ASN A 10 -8.54 -6.06 -18.20
CA ASN A 10 -8.62 -6.89 -16.99
C ASN A 10 -7.30 -7.59 -16.64
N PHE A 11 -6.23 -7.36 -17.38
CA PHE A 11 -4.91 -7.91 -17.06
C PHE A 11 -4.03 -6.87 -16.36
N THR A 12 -3.52 -7.20 -15.18
CA THR A 12 -2.49 -6.43 -14.46
C THR A 12 -1.24 -7.31 -14.34
N VAL A 13 -0.04 -6.71 -14.44
CA VAL A 13 1.25 -7.39 -14.75
C VAL A 13 1.35 -7.78 -16.23
N CYS A 14 1.82 -6.86 -17.08
CA CYS A 14 2.23 -7.12 -18.47
C CYS A 14 1.27 -8.00 -19.30
N GLY A 15 -0.05 -7.90 -19.10
CA GLY A 15 -1.04 -8.68 -19.85
C GLY A 15 -1.19 -10.16 -19.43
N ARG A 16 -0.62 -10.59 -18.29
CA ARG A 16 -0.57 -12.02 -17.91
C ARG A 16 -1.42 -12.42 -16.71
N LEU A 17 -1.80 -11.48 -15.83
CA LEU A 17 -2.54 -11.80 -14.60
C LEU A 17 -3.92 -11.14 -14.61
N HIS A 18 -4.98 -11.96 -14.57
CA HIS A 18 -6.34 -11.44 -14.42
C HIS A 18 -6.47 -10.62 -13.13
N LEU A 19 -7.27 -9.56 -13.18
CA LEU A 19 -7.48 -8.62 -12.08
C LEU A 19 -7.98 -9.30 -10.79
N LYS A 20 -8.76 -10.39 -10.93
CA LYS A 20 -9.27 -11.19 -9.80
C LYS A 20 -8.15 -11.88 -8.99
N PRO A 21 -7.29 -12.73 -9.59
CA PRO A 21 -6.18 -13.32 -8.85
C PRO A 21 -5.19 -12.27 -8.34
N ALA A 22 -4.94 -11.19 -9.10
CA ALA A 22 -4.07 -10.10 -8.64
C ALA A 22 -4.60 -9.43 -7.35
N ALA A 23 -5.89 -9.08 -7.30
CA ALA A 23 -6.50 -8.49 -6.12
C ALA A 23 -6.49 -9.43 -4.91
N ARG A 24 -6.64 -10.75 -5.11
CA ARG A 24 -6.56 -11.76 -4.04
C ARG A 24 -5.14 -11.89 -3.48
N ILE A 25 -4.13 -11.88 -4.36
CA ILE A 25 -2.73 -11.93 -3.94
C ILE A 25 -2.40 -10.69 -3.12
N VAL A 26 -2.75 -9.50 -3.60
CA VAL A 26 -2.49 -8.24 -2.90
C VAL A 26 -3.16 -8.21 -1.52
N SER A 27 -4.43 -8.60 -1.40
CA SER A 27 -5.14 -8.58 -0.12
C SER A 27 -4.55 -9.56 0.89
N LEU A 28 -4.12 -10.75 0.45
CA LEU A 28 -3.42 -11.71 1.30
C LEU A 28 -2.02 -11.21 1.70
N CYS A 29 -1.26 -10.63 0.78
CA CYS A 29 0.06 -10.06 1.06
C CYS A 29 -0.02 -8.96 2.13
N LEU A 30 -1.01 -8.06 2.04
CA LEU A 30 -1.22 -7.00 3.05
C LEU A 30 -1.49 -7.58 4.44
N LEU A 31 -2.31 -8.64 4.52
CA LEU A 31 -2.58 -9.31 5.79
C LEU A 31 -1.32 -10.00 6.34
N CYS A 32 -0.53 -10.64 5.48
CA CYS A 32 0.76 -11.23 5.86
C CYS A 32 1.73 -10.18 6.40
N PHE A 33 1.82 -9.00 5.78
CA PHE A 33 2.69 -7.92 6.27
C PHE A 33 2.30 -7.45 7.68
N VAL A 34 1.00 -7.34 7.97
CA VAL A 34 0.55 -7.00 9.33
C VAL A 34 0.89 -8.10 10.33
N PHE A 35 0.78 -9.36 9.94
CA PHE A 35 1.16 -10.48 10.80
C PHE A 35 2.66 -10.47 11.11
N VAL A 36 3.49 -10.19 10.11
CA VAL A 36 4.94 -10.05 10.26
C VAL A 36 5.27 -8.87 11.19
N ASP A 37 4.65 -7.71 10.99
CA ASP A 37 4.85 -6.54 11.86
C ASP A 37 4.40 -6.81 13.30
N PHE A 38 3.30 -7.53 13.48
CA PHE A 38 2.83 -7.95 14.79
C PHE A 38 3.84 -8.85 15.52
N ILE A 39 4.49 -9.78 14.81
CA ILE A 39 5.56 -10.61 15.39
C ILE A 39 6.79 -9.77 15.74
N PHE A 40 7.21 -8.86 14.86
CA PHE A 40 8.35 -7.98 15.12
C PHE A 40 8.11 -7.00 16.29
N SER A 41 6.85 -6.65 16.56
CA SER A 41 6.46 -5.80 17.69
C SER A 41 6.94 -6.34 19.04
N PHE A 42 7.04 -7.66 19.20
CA PHE A 42 7.52 -8.28 20.45
C PHE A 42 8.98 -7.98 20.76
N GLY A 43 9.78 -7.59 19.77
CA GLY A 43 11.18 -7.19 19.96
C GLY A 43 11.37 -5.72 20.38
N ARG A 44 10.29 -4.94 20.49
CA ARG A 44 10.35 -3.50 20.78
C ARG A 44 10.13 -3.22 22.28
N SER A 45 10.37 -1.97 22.69
CA SER A 45 10.06 -1.51 24.04
C SER A 45 8.57 -1.61 24.35
N THR A 46 8.20 -1.77 25.63
CA THR A 46 6.81 -2.01 26.06
C THR A 46 5.82 -0.96 25.54
N ALA A 47 6.20 0.33 25.54
CA ALA A 47 5.38 1.40 25.00
C ALA A 47 5.18 1.27 23.47
N ALA A 48 6.27 1.05 22.73
CA ALA A 48 6.23 0.87 21.28
C ALA A 48 5.44 -0.39 20.86
N MET A 49 5.48 -1.43 21.69
CA MET A 49 4.72 -2.67 21.52
C MET A 49 3.22 -2.43 21.61
N PHE A 50 2.74 -1.69 22.62
CA PHE A 50 1.31 -1.34 22.75
C PHE A 50 0.81 -0.51 21.56
N TYR A 51 1.58 0.49 21.11
CA TYR A 51 1.21 1.27 19.92
C TYR A 51 1.11 0.39 18.66
N SER A 52 2.11 -0.47 18.45
CA SER A 52 2.16 -1.38 17.29
C SER A 52 1.01 -2.39 17.31
N TRP A 53 0.60 -2.87 18.49
CA TRP A 53 -0.55 -3.76 18.64
C TRP A 53 -1.87 -3.07 18.33
N MET A 54 -2.05 -1.85 18.81
CA MET A 54 -3.27 -1.08 18.54
C MET A 54 -3.41 -0.80 17.04
N SER A 55 -2.31 -0.41 16.37
CA SER A 55 -2.30 -0.25 14.91
C SER A 55 -2.52 -1.58 14.19
N ALA A 56 -1.93 -2.68 14.65
CA ALA A 56 -2.13 -4.00 14.05
C ALA A 56 -3.60 -4.45 14.11
N CYS A 57 -4.27 -4.27 15.26
CA CYS A 57 -5.71 -4.57 15.40
C CYS A 57 -6.55 -3.77 14.40
N PHE A 58 -6.26 -2.47 14.27
CA PHE A 58 -6.94 -1.61 13.30
C PHE A 58 -6.70 -2.05 11.86
N SER A 59 -5.45 -2.35 11.50
CA SER A 59 -5.06 -2.83 10.18
C SER A 59 -5.64 -4.20 9.84
N ILE A 60 -5.75 -5.12 10.80
CA ILE A 60 -6.42 -6.42 10.62
C ILE A 60 -7.90 -6.19 10.28
N GLY A 61 -8.56 -5.22 10.91
CA GLY A 61 -9.95 -4.87 10.58
C GLY A 61 -10.10 -4.41 9.13
N ILE A 62 -9.25 -3.49 8.69
CA ILE A 62 -9.29 -2.94 7.32
C ILE A 62 -8.90 -3.99 6.28
N TYR A 63 -7.77 -4.67 6.46
CA TYR A 63 -7.28 -5.65 5.49
C TYR A 63 -8.09 -6.95 5.54
N GLY A 64 -8.61 -7.34 6.70
CA GLY A 64 -9.56 -8.45 6.82
C GLY A 64 -10.87 -8.16 6.08
N ALA A 65 -11.42 -6.94 6.23
CA ALA A 65 -12.57 -6.50 5.44
C ALA A 65 -12.24 -6.50 3.94
N LEU A 66 -11.04 -6.06 3.53
CA LEU A 66 -10.59 -6.10 2.15
C LEU A 66 -10.51 -7.54 1.62
N VAL A 67 -9.93 -8.49 2.36
CA VAL A 67 -9.88 -9.90 1.96
C VAL A 67 -11.30 -10.43 1.76
N TYR A 68 -12.19 -10.21 2.72
CA TYR A 68 -13.60 -10.60 2.56
C TYR A 68 -14.24 -9.99 1.31
N ALA A 69 -14.03 -8.69 1.09
CA ALA A 69 -14.57 -7.95 -0.03
C ALA A 69 -14.09 -8.49 -1.38
N VAL A 70 -12.80 -8.83 -1.49
CA VAL A 70 -12.19 -9.36 -2.71
C VAL A 70 -12.65 -10.79 -3.00
N PHE A 71 -12.75 -11.65 -1.98
CA PHE A 71 -13.19 -13.04 -2.16
C PHE A 71 -14.69 -13.17 -2.40
N LYS A 72 -15.52 -12.36 -1.72
CA LYS A 72 -16.97 -12.33 -1.92
C LYS A 72 -17.42 -11.34 -3.01
N GLU A 73 -16.48 -10.66 -3.64
CA GLU A 73 -16.71 -9.67 -4.69
C GLU A 73 -17.72 -8.58 -4.26
N LYS A 74 -17.64 -8.12 -3.01
CA LYS A 74 -18.56 -7.13 -2.42
C LYS A 74 -17.92 -5.74 -2.39
N ARG A 75 -18.46 -4.81 -3.18
CA ARG A 75 -17.90 -3.47 -3.35
C ARG A 75 -17.79 -2.65 -2.08
N MET A 76 -18.85 -2.64 -1.25
CA MET A 76 -18.94 -1.78 -0.06
C MET A 76 -17.81 -2.02 0.95
N PHE A 77 -17.35 -3.26 1.11
CA PHE A 77 -16.30 -3.62 2.06
C PHE A 77 -14.88 -3.24 1.59
N MET A 78 -14.71 -2.79 0.34
CA MET A 78 -13.41 -2.30 -0.15
C MET A 78 -13.19 -0.80 0.11
N LEU A 79 -14.27 -0.04 0.36
CA LEU A 79 -14.20 1.42 0.54
C LEU A 79 -13.28 1.85 1.69
N PRO A 80 -13.34 1.23 2.89
CA PRO A 80 -12.46 1.63 3.99
C PRO A 80 -10.98 1.53 3.59
N TYR A 81 -10.59 0.42 2.97
CA TYR A 81 -9.22 0.26 2.47
C TYR A 81 -8.84 1.35 1.46
N LEU A 82 -9.68 1.63 0.46
CA LEU A 82 -9.37 2.65 -0.55
C LEU A 82 -9.18 4.04 0.05
N ILE A 83 -10.02 4.42 1.02
CA ILE A 83 -9.92 5.72 1.69
C ILE A 83 -8.62 5.79 2.51
N PHE A 84 -8.39 4.83 3.41
CA PHE A 84 -7.20 4.84 4.28
C PHE A 84 -5.90 4.69 3.48
N GLN A 85 -5.89 3.84 2.44
CA GLN A 85 -4.72 3.64 1.59
C GLN A 85 -4.39 4.89 0.76
N THR A 86 -5.39 5.61 0.26
CA THR A 86 -5.17 6.87 -0.47
C THR A 86 -4.58 7.94 0.43
N VAL A 87 -5.14 8.08 1.63
CA VAL A 87 -4.60 8.99 2.66
C VAL A 87 -3.17 8.61 3.02
N PHE A 88 -2.90 7.32 3.22
CA PHE A 88 -1.57 6.81 3.54
C PHE A 88 -0.54 7.11 2.44
N VAL A 89 -0.88 6.89 1.17
CA VAL A 89 0.00 7.23 0.04
C VAL A 89 0.29 8.73 -0.02
N ALA A 90 -0.71 9.59 0.24
CA ALA A 90 -0.51 11.03 0.32
C ALA A 90 0.45 11.43 1.46
N PHE A 91 0.29 10.85 2.65
CA PHE A 91 1.23 11.04 3.77
C PHE A 91 2.64 10.56 3.43
N LEU A 92 2.78 9.41 2.77
CA LEU A 92 4.08 8.88 2.37
C LEU A 92 4.79 9.79 1.34
N CYS A 93 4.03 10.40 0.43
CA CYS A 93 4.54 11.42 -0.49
C CYS A 93 5.07 12.65 0.26
N LEU A 94 4.33 13.13 1.27
CA LEU A 94 4.77 14.23 2.12
C LEU A 94 6.04 13.89 2.90
N ILE A 95 6.13 12.68 3.45
CA ILE A 95 7.33 12.20 4.16
C ILE A 95 8.54 12.20 3.22
N LEU A 96 8.38 11.70 1.99
CA LEU A 96 9.46 11.69 1.01
C LEU A 96 9.88 13.11 0.62
N LEU A 97 8.93 14.04 0.49
CA LEU A 97 9.22 15.45 0.22
C LEU A 97 10.01 16.08 1.37
N ILE A 98 9.54 15.92 2.61
CA ILE A 98 10.23 16.43 3.81
C ILE A 98 11.63 15.83 3.92
N PHE A 99 11.78 14.53 3.68
CA PHE A 99 13.06 13.85 3.68
C PHE A 99 14.01 14.43 2.62
N THR A 100 13.51 14.68 1.40
CA THR A 100 14.31 15.24 0.30
C THR A 100 14.76 16.68 0.60
N ILE A 101 13.87 17.51 1.14
CA ILE A 101 14.24 18.86 1.60
C ILE A 101 15.25 18.78 2.74
N GLY A 102 15.02 17.90 3.73
CA GLY A 102 15.94 17.68 4.84
C GLY A 102 17.33 17.25 4.38
N ALA A 103 17.40 16.33 3.42
CA ALA A 103 18.65 15.88 2.83
C ALA A 103 19.40 16.98 2.06
N MET A 104 18.69 17.93 1.47
CA MET A 104 19.31 19.05 0.74
C MET A 104 19.73 20.22 1.65
N PHE A 105 18.97 20.53 2.70
CA PHE A 105 19.12 21.76 3.47
C PHE A 105 19.49 21.58 4.94
N SER A 106 19.27 20.39 5.54
CA SER A 106 19.48 20.15 6.97
C SER A 106 20.25 18.86 7.24
N ASN A 107 21.57 19.00 7.35
CA ASN A 107 22.45 17.91 7.77
C ASN A 107 22.13 17.39 9.18
N GLU A 108 21.56 18.23 10.06
CA GLU A 108 21.20 17.82 11.43
C GLU A 108 20.04 16.82 11.46
N LEU A 109 19.00 17.04 10.65
CA LEU A 109 17.83 16.15 10.60
C LEU A 109 18.22 14.76 10.09
N MET A 110 19.04 14.71 9.05
CA MET A 110 19.57 13.46 8.50
C MET A 110 20.56 12.77 9.46
N ARG A 111 21.38 13.54 10.20
CA ARG A 111 22.33 12.98 11.17
C ARG A 111 21.61 12.37 12.37
N LYS A 112 20.52 12.99 12.84
CA LYS A 112 19.61 12.37 13.82
C LYS A 112 18.95 11.11 13.27
N LEU A 113 18.46 11.15 12.02
CA LEU A 113 17.80 10.00 11.41
C LEU A 113 18.75 8.79 11.22
N SER A 114 19.98 9.04 10.78
CA SER A 114 21.01 8.00 10.62
C SER A 114 21.47 7.42 11.95
N LYS A 115 21.47 8.21 13.02
CA LYS A 115 21.70 7.71 14.39
C LYS A 115 20.55 6.84 14.88
N ASP A 116 19.32 7.33 14.78
CA ASP A 116 18.15 6.68 15.34
C ASP A 116 17.73 5.41 14.57
N ILE A 117 17.92 5.41 13.24
CA ILE A 117 17.48 4.31 12.36
C ILE A 117 18.67 3.48 11.86
N GLY A 118 19.79 4.13 11.50
CA GLY A 118 20.96 3.49 10.92
C GLY A 118 21.97 2.96 11.93
N ALA A 119 21.85 3.34 13.20
CA ALA A 119 22.78 2.99 14.27
C ALA A 119 24.26 3.25 13.91
N LEU A 120 24.53 4.33 13.16
CA LEU A 120 25.90 4.73 12.81
C LEU A 120 26.71 5.05 14.06
N ASP A 121 27.95 4.55 14.12
CA ASP A 121 28.84 4.69 15.26
C ASP A 121 29.55 6.06 15.26
N GLU A 122 29.37 6.83 16.33
CA GLU A 122 29.97 8.16 16.48
C GLU A 122 31.48 8.11 16.79
N ALA A 123 32.04 6.91 17.02
CA ALA A 123 33.46 6.71 17.32
C ALA A 123 34.37 6.57 16.08
N ALA A 124 33.80 6.42 14.88
CA ALA A 124 34.56 6.28 13.63
C ALA A 124 35.20 7.60 13.15
N ASP A 125 36.22 7.51 12.29
CA ASP A 125 36.92 8.65 11.73
C ASP A 125 35.98 9.53 10.87
N MET A 126 36.25 10.84 10.80
CA MET A 126 35.34 11.83 10.18
C MET A 126 35.09 11.57 8.69
N GLU A 127 36.07 11.01 7.98
CA GLU A 127 35.96 10.64 6.56
C GLU A 127 35.08 9.39 6.38
N GLU A 128 35.22 8.40 7.25
CA GLU A 128 34.44 7.16 7.24
C GLU A 128 32.97 7.42 7.61
N GLN A 129 32.72 8.25 8.63
CA GLN A 129 31.37 8.68 9.03
C GLN A 129 30.63 9.40 7.90
N THR A 130 31.33 10.25 7.14
CA THR A 130 30.71 11.01 6.03
C THR A 130 30.27 10.07 4.91
N LYS A 131 31.07 9.04 4.62
CA LYS A 131 30.76 8.03 3.60
C LYS A 131 29.58 7.13 4.02
N GLU A 132 29.57 6.66 5.25
CA GLU A 132 28.46 5.86 5.80
C GLU A 132 27.15 6.66 5.84
N TYR A 133 27.23 7.94 6.21
CA TYR A 133 26.08 8.84 6.19
C TYR A 133 25.48 9.01 4.79
N HIS A 134 26.30 9.27 3.77
CA HIS A 134 25.82 9.37 2.40
C HIS A 134 25.22 8.06 1.90
N ALA A 135 25.82 6.92 2.25
CA ALA A 135 25.27 5.61 1.94
C ALA A 135 23.88 5.43 2.58
N PHE A 136 23.73 5.75 3.87
CA PHE A 136 22.45 5.67 4.59
C PHE A 136 21.37 6.52 3.91
N VAL A 137 21.66 7.78 3.57
CA VAL A 137 20.69 8.68 2.92
C VAL A 137 20.23 8.12 1.57
N ILE A 138 21.16 7.61 0.75
CA ILE A 138 20.83 7.02 -0.56
C ILE A 138 19.99 5.75 -0.38
N PHE A 139 20.40 4.83 0.48
CA PHE A 139 19.65 3.58 0.72
C PHE A 139 18.26 3.87 1.26
N PHE A 140 18.13 4.80 2.21
CA PHE A 140 16.86 5.18 2.79
C PHE A 140 15.93 5.85 1.76
N PHE A 141 16.47 6.72 0.89
CA PHE A 141 15.73 7.32 -0.20
C PHE A 141 15.21 6.28 -1.21
N VAL A 142 16.07 5.35 -1.63
CA VAL A 142 15.71 4.27 -2.54
C VAL A 142 14.65 3.37 -1.91
N PHE A 143 14.83 3.01 -0.64
CA PHE A 143 13.86 2.21 0.11
C PHE A 143 12.50 2.90 0.19
N LEU A 144 12.44 4.17 0.58
CA LEU A 144 11.18 4.94 0.66
C LEU A 144 10.50 5.07 -0.71
N SER A 145 11.28 5.31 -1.77
CA SER A 145 10.76 5.43 -3.13
C SER A 145 10.16 4.11 -3.63
N LEU A 146 10.87 2.99 -3.44
CA LEU A 146 10.36 1.66 -3.80
C LEU A 146 9.12 1.30 -2.97
N PHE A 147 9.12 1.62 -1.68
CA PHE A 147 7.97 1.43 -0.82
C PHE A 147 6.76 2.24 -1.32
N MET A 148 6.95 3.50 -1.70
CA MET A 148 5.88 4.34 -2.26
C MET A 148 5.34 3.79 -3.58
N CYS A 149 6.20 3.33 -4.49
CA CYS A 149 5.79 2.67 -5.72
C CYS A 149 4.96 1.42 -5.42
N CYS A 150 5.39 0.59 -4.47
CA CYS A 150 4.68 -0.62 -4.06
C CYS A 150 3.28 -0.30 -3.50
N GLN A 151 3.17 0.69 -2.61
CA GLN A 151 1.88 1.08 -2.00
C GLN A 151 0.91 1.68 -3.03
N THR A 152 1.42 2.48 -3.97
CA THR A 152 0.64 3.03 -5.08
C THR A 152 0.18 1.92 -6.04
N TYR A 153 1.01 0.92 -6.27
CA TYR A 153 0.66 -0.24 -7.09
C TYR A 153 -0.45 -1.06 -6.45
N PHE A 154 -0.39 -1.35 -5.14
CA PHE A 154 -1.45 -2.04 -4.42
C PHE A 154 -2.77 -1.27 -4.44
N LEU A 155 -2.72 0.05 -4.26
CA LEU A 155 -3.88 0.93 -4.40
C LEU A 155 -4.49 0.81 -5.80
N THR A 156 -3.65 0.84 -6.84
CA THR A 156 -4.09 0.75 -8.23
C THR A 156 -4.79 -0.57 -8.54
N ILE A 157 -4.25 -1.71 -8.08
CA ILE A 157 -4.87 -3.03 -8.28
C ILE A 157 -6.26 -3.08 -7.66
N ILE A 158 -6.38 -2.69 -6.39
CA ILE A 158 -7.65 -2.77 -5.67
C ILE A 158 -8.65 -1.75 -6.21
N TYR A 159 -8.20 -0.55 -6.60
CA TYR A 159 -9.07 0.45 -7.23
C TYR A 159 -9.61 -0.01 -8.59
N ARG A 160 -8.77 -0.63 -9.42
CA ARG A 160 -9.23 -1.24 -10.67
C ARG A 160 -10.23 -2.36 -10.42
N PHE A 161 -9.98 -3.20 -9.41
CA PHE A 161 -10.91 -4.25 -9.02
C PHE A 161 -12.26 -3.69 -8.50
N PHE A 162 -12.22 -2.56 -7.79
CA PHE A 162 -13.43 -1.83 -7.38
C PHE A 162 -14.25 -1.31 -8.57
N ILE A 163 -13.59 -0.70 -9.57
CA ILE A 163 -14.24 -0.25 -10.81
C ILE A 163 -14.84 -1.45 -11.55
N PHE A 164 -14.08 -2.53 -11.71
CA PHE A 164 -14.55 -3.75 -12.36
C PHE A 164 -15.85 -4.27 -11.73
N LEU A 165 -15.95 -4.28 -10.39
CA LEU A 165 -17.17 -4.70 -9.72
C LEU A 165 -18.32 -3.71 -9.89
N ARG A 166 -18.05 -2.40 -9.91
CA ARG A 166 -19.05 -1.38 -10.19
C ARG A 166 -19.63 -1.54 -11.59
N ASP A 167 -18.79 -1.69 -12.60
CA ASP A 167 -19.20 -1.76 -13.99
C ASP A 167 -20.00 -3.05 -14.26
N ARG A 168 -19.63 -4.15 -13.58
CA ARG A 168 -20.44 -5.37 -13.56
C ARG A 168 -21.83 -5.13 -12.96
N GLU A 169 -21.92 -4.51 -11.78
CA GLU A 169 -23.21 -4.23 -11.13
C GLU A 169 -24.11 -3.33 -11.98
N SER A 170 -23.56 -2.30 -12.64
CA SER A 170 -24.35 -1.42 -13.52
C SER A 170 -24.84 -2.13 -14.79
N SER A 171 -24.05 -3.06 -15.35
CA SER A 171 -24.47 -3.86 -16.51
C SER A 171 -25.62 -4.81 -16.19
N PHE A 172 -25.68 -5.35 -14.96
CA PHE A 172 -26.79 -6.19 -14.52
C PHE A 172 -28.07 -5.39 -14.34
N ASN A 173 -28.01 -4.18 -13.77
CA ASN A 173 -29.21 -3.35 -13.57
C ASN A 173 -29.87 -2.95 -14.91
N PHE A 174 -29.07 -2.62 -15.93
CA PHE A 174 -29.60 -2.25 -17.25
C PHE A 174 -30.33 -3.40 -17.97
N ASN A 175 -29.94 -4.66 -17.73
CA ASN A 175 -30.64 -5.81 -18.30
C ASN A 175 -31.99 -6.07 -17.61
N VAL A 176 -32.08 -5.85 -16.30
CA VAL A 176 -33.34 -6.04 -15.57
C VAL A 176 -34.38 -5.01 -16.01
N ASP A 177 -33.98 -3.74 -16.19
CA ASP A 177 -34.91 -2.68 -16.60
C ASP A 177 -35.45 -2.88 -18.04
N ASN A 178 -34.64 -3.45 -18.94
CA ASN A 178 -35.08 -3.74 -20.32
C ASN A 178 -36.01 -4.96 -20.41
N ASP A 179 -35.79 -6.00 -19.61
CA ASP A 179 -36.65 -7.19 -19.60
C ASP A 179 -38.07 -6.88 -19.08
N PHE A 180 -38.23 -5.90 -18.19
CA PHE A 180 -39.54 -5.45 -17.73
C PHE A 180 -40.28 -4.55 -18.74
N GLN A 181 -39.57 -3.86 -19.63
CA GLN A 181 -40.19 -3.00 -20.66
C GLN A 181 -40.59 -3.74 -21.94
N LEU A 182 -40.08 -4.95 -22.17
CA LEU A 182 -40.40 -5.79 -23.34
C LEU A 182 -41.59 -6.75 -23.09
N SER A 183 -42.17 -6.71 -21.89
CA SER A 183 -43.31 -7.54 -21.48
C SER A 183 -44.67 -6.81 -21.41
N GLU A 184 -44.74 -5.56 -21.88
CA GLU A 184 -45.99 -4.83 -22.18
C GLU A 184 -46.26 -4.80 -23.70
#